data_AF-A0A845VKM3-F1
#
_entry.id   AF-A0A845VKM3-F1
#
_cell.length_a   1.000
_cell.length_b   1.000
_cell.length_c   1.000
_cell.angle_alpha   90.00
_cell.angle_beta   90.00
_cell.angle_gamma   90.00
#
_symmetry.space_group_name_H-M   'P 1'
#
loop_
_entity.id
_entity.type
_entity.pdbx_description
1 polymer ?
#
loop_
_entity_poly.entity_id
_entity_poly.type
_entity_poly.pdbx_seq_one_letter_code
_entity_poly.pdbx_strand_id
1 'polypeptide(L)'
;MARILGSLNFPRHLGRGLVDAKLMLRDIKSPAIAATTTEPAIEFFPTICDYFKILVIQRAFTGFTATTELWTISFEVSDSANGTFTEIGKKELNGTAKDHEIAFTGNEIYDILKDSKWMRAKATKTGTSVGNLTYGAFIVW
;
A
#
# COMPACT_ATOMS: atom_id res chain seq x y z
N MET A 1 35.46 -14.68 -38.41
CA MET A 1 35.61 -13.83 -37.22
C MET A 1 34.25 -13.23 -36.91
N ALA A 2 33.59 -13.73 -35.86
CA ALA A 2 32.19 -13.45 -35.55
C ALA A 2 32.01 -12.14 -34.76
N ARG A 3 30.91 -11.43 -34.97
CA ARG A 3 30.32 -10.57 -33.93
C ARG A 3 28.81 -10.77 -33.94
N ILE A 4 28.37 -11.62 -33.01
CA ILE A 4 26.97 -11.83 -32.64
C ILE A 4 26.48 -10.53 -32.01
N LEU A 5 25.52 -9.87 -32.64
CA LEU A 5 24.75 -8.77 -32.04
C LEU A 5 23.83 -9.39 -30.99
N GLY A 6 24.33 -9.50 -29.76
CA GLY A 6 23.51 -9.83 -28.61
C GLY A 6 22.47 -8.74 -28.41
N SER A 7 21.21 -9.05 -28.69
CA SER A 7 20.09 -8.25 -28.21
C SER A 7 20.22 -8.17 -26.69
N LEU A 8 20.50 -6.97 -26.17
CA LEU A 8 20.42 -6.68 -24.75
C LEU A 8 18.97 -6.88 -24.34
N ASN A 9 18.66 -8.09 -23.88
CA ASN A 9 17.43 -8.41 -23.17
C ASN A 9 17.48 -7.62 -21.87
N PHE A 10 17.02 -6.38 -21.88
CA PHE A 10 16.68 -5.69 -20.65
C PHE A 10 15.56 -6.51 -20.00
N PRO A 11 15.76 -7.08 -18.80
CA PRO A 11 14.66 -7.71 -18.09
C PRO A 11 13.56 -6.67 -17.95
N ARG A 12 12.35 -6.99 -18.43
CA ARG A 12 11.15 -6.12 -18.39
C ARG A 12 10.62 -5.90 -16.96
N HIS A 13 11.51 -5.78 -15.98
CA HIS A 13 11.18 -5.29 -14.65
C HIS A 13 11.31 -3.76 -14.55
N LEU A 14 11.76 -3.07 -15.61
CA LEU A 14 11.79 -1.61 -15.73
C LEU A 14 10.40 -1.02 -16.08
N GLY A 15 9.42 -1.28 -15.24
CA GLY A 15 8.06 -0.69 -15.36
C GLY A 15 7.46 -0.22 -14.03
N ARG A 16 8.15 -0.48 -12.91
CA ARG A 16 7.84 0.13 -11.62
C ARG A 16 9.07 0.97 -11.29
N GLY A 17 8.95 2.29 -11.34
CA GLY A 17 10.03 3.18 -10.92
C GLY A 17 10.59 2.71 -9.58
N LEU A 18 11.88 2.94 -9.34
CA LEU A 18 12.49 2.68 -8.04
C LEU A 18 11.57 3.25 -6.97
N VAL A 19 10.94 2.38 -6.20
CA VAL A 19 10.04 2.81 -5.14
C VAL A 19 10.91 3.48 -4.10
N ASP A 20 10.76 4.80 -3.96
CA ASP A 20 11.51 5.56 -2.96
C ASP A 20 11.16 5.01 -1.58
N ALA A 21 12.18 4.68 -0.78
CA ALA A 21 11.99 4.19 0.58
C ALA A 21 11.21 5.19 1.45
N LYS A 22 11.25 6.48 1.12
CA LYS A 22 10.43 7.53 1.76
C LYS A 22 8.94 7.43 1.45
N LEU A 23 8.56 6.65 0.43
CA LEU A 23 7.18 6.46 -0.04
C LEU A 23 6.62 5.08 0.31
N MET A 24 7.35 4.36 1.15
CA MET A 24 6.96 3.03 1.60
C MET A 24 6.13 3.14 2.88
N LEU A 25 4.86 2.78 2.78
CA LEU A 25 3.96 2.66 3.93
C LEU A 25 4.17 1.32 4.66
N ARG A 26 4.55 0.27 3.91
CA ARG A 26 5.00 -1.01 4.47
C ARG A 26 5.91 -1.75 3.50
N ASP A 27 7.00 -2.30 3.99
CA ASP A 27 7.88 -3.18 3.21
C ASP A 27 7.23 -4.56 3.02
N ILE A 28 7.26 -5.07 1.78
CA ILE A 28 6.83 -6.44 1.46
C ILE A 28 7.69 -7.51 2.18
N LYS A 29 8.90 -7.15 2.61
CA LYS A 29 9.80 -8.03 3.38
C LYS A 29 9.51 -8.02 4.88
N SER A 30 8.65 -7.14 5.37
CA SER A 30 8.25 -7.15 6.78
C SER A 30 7.56 -8.48 7.16
N PRO A 31 7.67 -8.93 8.41
CA PRO A 31 7.00 -10.15 8.88
C PRO A 31 5.50 -10.15 8.58
N ALA A 32 4.92 -11.33 8.40
CA ALA A 32 3.48 -11.46 8.22
C ALA A 32 2.72 -10.97 9.46
N ILE A 33 1.61 -10.27 9.27
CA ILE A 33 0.76 -9.79 10.35
C ILE A 33 -0.32 -10.82 10.70
N ALA A 34 -0.56 -11.01 11.99
CA ALA A 34 -1.52 -11.99 12.51
C ALA A 34 -2.75 -11.34 13.18
N ALA A 35 -2.69 -10.03 13.44
CA ALA A 35 -3.74 -9.22 14.07
C ALA A 35 -3.72 -7.81 13.48
N THR A 36 -4.75 -7.01 13.81
CA THR A 36 -4.81 -5.60 13.41
C THR A 36 -3.51 -4.89 13.78
N THR A 37 -2.89 -4.30 12.77
CA THR A 37 -1.57 -3.68 12.85
C THR A 37 -1.62 -2.31 12.19
N THR A 38 -1.14 -1.30 12.89
CA THR A 38 -0.98 0.05 12.36
C THR A 38 0.48 0.27 12.03
N GLU A 39 0.77 0.65 10.79
CA GLU A 39 2.14 0.94 10.36
C GLU A 39 2.60 2.30 10.90
N PRO A 40 3.92 2.52 11.03
CA PRO A 40 4.47 3.85 11.27
C PRO A 40 4.02 4.82 10.17
N ALA A 41 3.75 6.07 10.56
CA ALA A 41 3.45 7.11 9.59
C ALA A 41 4.73 7.63 8.93
N ILE A 42 4.61 7.98 7.65
CA ILE A 42 5.63 8.68 6.88
C ILE A 42 5.17 10.11 6.62
N GLU A 43 6.13 11.02 6.48
CA GLU A 43 5.83 12.38 6.03
C GLU A 43 5.52 12.35 4.53
N PHE A 44 4.30 12.75 4.18
CA PHE A 44 3.82 12.88 2.81
C PHE A 44 2.74 13.95 2.77
N PHE A 45 2.80 14.82 1.75
CA PHE A 45 1.88 15.95 1.60
C PHE A 45 0.89 15.61 0.48
N PRO A 46 -0.17 14.82 0.74
CA PRO A 46 -1.06 14.37 -0.32
C PRO A 46 -1.84 15.51 -0.97
N THR A 47 -2.11 16.59 -0.24
CA THR A 47 -2.92 17.73 -0.72
C THR A 47 -2.23 18.59 -1.77
N ILE A 48 -0.90 18.48 -1.91
CA ILE A 48 -0.15 19.18 -2.97
C ILE A 48 0.03 18.32 -4.23
N CYS A 49 -0.40 17.06 -4.20
CA CYS A 49 -0.33 16.16 -5.34
C CYS A 49 -1.61 16.27 -6.17
N ASP A 50 -1.50 16.57 -7.47
CA ASP A 50 -2.66 16.52 -8.38
C ASP A 50 -3.27 15.11 -8.41
N TYR A 51 -2.40 14.10 -8.44
CA TYR A 51 -2.76 12.70 -8.47
C TYR A 51 -1.65 11.85 -7.86
N PHE A 52 -2.02 10.81 -7.13
CA PHE A 52 -1.13 9.71 -6.78
C PHE A 52 -1.92 8.42 -6.66
N LYS A 53 -1.22 7.30 -6.63
CA LYS A 53 -1.79 6.00 -6.32
C LYS A 53 -1.01 5.30 -5.22
N ILE A 54 -1.70 4.42 -4.52
CA ILE A 54 -1.07 3.49 -3.60
C ILE A 54 -1.09 2.11 -4.25
N LEU A 55 0.10 1.54 -4.44
CA LEU A 55 0.28 0.17 -4.88
C LEU A 55 0.35 -0.74 -3.65
N VAL A 56 -0.61 -1.66 -3.54
CA VAL A 56 -0.61 -2.73 -2.56
C VAL A 56 -0.22 -4.03 -3.25
N ILE A 57 0.90 -4.61 -2.83
CA ILE A 57 1.35 -5.93 -3.29
C ILE A 57 0.99 -6.93 -2.21
N GLN A 58 0.01 -7.80 -2.47
CA GLN A 58 -0.40 -8.84 -1.51
C GLN A 58 0.15 -10.21 -1.89
N ARG A 59 0.63 -10.96 -0.90
CA ARG A 59 0.90 -12.39 -1.06
C ARG A 59 -0.35 -13.19 -0.71
N ALA A 60 -0.41 -14.43 -1.23
CA ALA A 60 -1.49 -15.34 -0.90
C ALA A 60 -1.47 -15.68 0.60
N PHE A 61 -2.65 -15.83 1.18
CA PHE A 61 -2.86 -16.27 2.56
C PHE A 61 -4.05 -17.23 2.62
N THR A 62 -4.07 -18.09 3.64
CA THR A 62 -5.10 -19.12 3.82
C THR A 62 -6.18 -18.68 4.79
N GLY A 63 -7.18 -19.53 5.08
CA GLY A 63 -8.19 -19.23 6.10
C GLY A 63 -9.30 -18.28 5.66
N PHE A 64 -9.38 -17.95 4.37
CA PHE A 64 -10.51 -17.23 3.81
C PHE A 64 -11.62 -18.23 3.42
N THR A 65 -12.63 -18.40 4.27
CA THR A 65 -13.73 -19.36 4.06
C THR A 65 -15.04 -18.68 3.64
N ALA A 66 -15.23 -17.41 3.99
CA ALA A 66 -16.42 -16.61 3.67
C ALA A 66 -16.04 -15.21 3.16
N THR A 67 -16.87 -14.62 2.30
CA THR A 67 -16.70 -13.26 1.75
C THR A 67 -16.65 -12.15 2.79
N THR A 68 -16.90 -12.46 4.05
CA THR A 68 -16.91 -11.53 5.19
C THR A 68 -15.64 -11.60 6.05
N GLU A 69 -14.77 -12.59 5.83
CA GLU A 69 -13.57 -12.79 6.64
C GLU A 69 -12.31 -12.37 5.86
N LEU A 70 -12.07 -11.07 5.75
CA LEU A 70 -11.02 -10.48 4.89
C LEU A 70 -9.98 -9.70 5.69
N TRP A 71 -8.83 -9.46 5.08
CA TRP A 71 -7.97 -8.35 5.52
C TRP A 71 -8.44 -7.06 4.86
N THR A 72 -8.52 -5.98 5.63
CA THR A 72 -8.78 -4.64 5.12
C THR A 72 -7.55 -3.78 5.34
N ILE A 73 -7.00 -3.20 4.28
CA ILE A 73 -5.96 -2.17 4.39
C ILE A 73 -6.63 -0.82 4.26
N SER A 74 -6.66 -0.04 5.34
CA SER A 74 -7.02 1.38 5.29
C SER A 74 -5.79 2.24 5.10
N PHE A 75 -5.97 3.34 4.39
CA PHE A 75 -4.98 4.39 4.22
C PHE A 75 -5.47 5.60 4.97
N GLU A 76 -4.63 6.10 5.85
CA GLU A 76 -5.02 7.14 6.80
C GLU A 76 -4.05 8.30 6.72
N VAL A 77 -4.57 9.52 6.88
CA VAL A 77 -3.79 10.77 6.89
C VAL A 77 -3.93 11.52 8.20
N SER A 78 -2.92 12.30 8.57
CA SER A 78 -2.92 13.17 9.75
C SER A 78 -2.14 14.46 9.49
N ASP A 79 -2.45 15.50 10.26
CA ASP A 79 -1.71 16.77 10.31
C ASP A 79 -0.46 16.68 11.22
N SER A 80 -0.35 15.62 12.03
CA SER A 80 0.74 15.38 12.98
C SER A 80 1.18 13.92 13.00
N ALA A 81 2.47 13.67 13.19
CA ALA A 81 3.07 12.31 13.20
C ALA A 81 2.42 11.38 14.23
N ASN A 82 1.98 11.94 15.35
CA ASN A 82 1.35 11.23 16.46
C ASN A 82 -0.10 11.70 16.69
N GLY A 83 -0.72 12.31 15.67
CA GLY A 83 -2.05 12.87 15.74
C GLY A 83 -3.17 11.84 15.61
N THR A 84 -4.39 12.37 15.45
CA THR A 84 -5.52 11.55 15.01
C THR A 84 -5.41 11.32 13.51
N PHE A 85 -5.54 10.07 13.10
CA PHE A 85 -5.48 9.68 11.69
C PHE A 85 -6.89 9.46 11.16
N THR A 86 -7.17 10.04 9.99
CA THR A 86 -8.45 9.95 9.30
C THR A 86 -8.31 9.05 8.08
N GLU A 87 -9.18 8.05 7.93
CA GLU A 87 -9.20 7.18 6.76
C GLU A 87 -9.60 7.97 5.51
N ILE A 88 -8.79 7.87 4.45
CA ILE A 88 -9.09 8.46 3.13
C ILE A 88 -9.55 7.41 2.12
N GLY A 89 -9.30 6.13 2.40
CA GLY A 89 -9.71 5.03 1.55
C GLY A 89 -9.24 3.70 2.10
N LYS A 90 -9.76 2.61 1.54
CA LYS A 90 -9.43 1.26 1.97
C LYS A 90 -9.53 0.24 0.85
N LYS A 91 -8.92 -0.91 1.07
CA LYS A 91 -9.00 -2.07 0.19
C LYS A 91 -9.15 -3.37 0.96
N GLU A 92 -10.17 -4.13 0.59
CA GLU A 92 -10.36 -5.50 1.04
C GLU A 92 -9.51 -6.46 0.21
N LEU A 93 -8.81 -7.35 0.91
CA LEU A 93 -7.87 -8.33 0.38
C LEU A 93 -8.42 -9.72 0.65
N ASN A 94 -8.56 -10.51 -0.42
CA ASN A 94 -8.87 -11.94 -0.34
C ASN A 94 -7.57 -12.76 -0.29
N GLY A 95 -7.69 -14.06 -0.01
CA GLY A 95 -6.54 -14.96 0.17
C GLY A 95 -5.66 -15.20 -1.07
N THR A 96 -5.94 -14.58 -2.22
CA THR A 96 -5.20 -14.80 -3.46
C THR A 96 -4.08 -13.77 -3.62
N ALA A 97 -2.91 -14.13 -4.14
CA ALA A 97 -1.87 -13.14 -4.44
C ALA A 97 -2.32 -12.20 -5.58
N LYS A 98 -2.19 -10.88 -5.38
CA LYS A 98 -2.62 -9.85 -6.33
C LYS A 98 -2.01 -8.49 -6.00
N ASP A 99 -1.83 -7.68 -7.02
CA ASP A 99 -1.48 -6.27 -6.88
C ASP A 99 -2.74 -5.41 -7.03
N HIS A 100 -2.90 -4.42 -6.16
CA HIS A 100 -4.00 -3.47 -6.20
C HIS A 100 -3.44 -2.05 -6.32
N GLU A 101 -4.05 -1.27 -7.19
CA GLU A 101 -3.75 0.16 -7.31
C GLU A 101 -4.98 0.94 -6.89
N ILE A 102 -4.77 1.93 -6.01
CA ILE A 102 -5.83 2.75 -5.44
C ILE A 102 -5.43 4.19 -5.69
N ALA A 103 -6.22 4.88 -6.50
CA ALA A 103 -5.96 6.24 -6.92
C ALA A 103 -6.58 7.24 -5.94
N PHE A 104 -5.88 8.35 -5.73
CA PHE A 104 -6.35 9.49 -4.95
C PHE A 104 -5.95 10.80 -5.64
N THR A 105 -6.74 11.84 -5.42
CA THR A 105 -6.37 13.21 -5.78
C THR A 105 -6.11 14.04 -4.52
N GLY A 106 -5.23 15.03 -4.61
CA GLY A 106 -4.96 15.94 -3.49
C GLY A 106 -6.18 16.74 -3.08
N ASN A 107 -7.08 17.06 -4.03
CA ASN A 107 -8.34 17.77 -3.76
C ASN A 107 -9.29 16.94 -2.88
N GLU A 108 -9.47 15.65 -3.20
CA GLU A 108 -10.31 14.76 -2.38
C GLU A 108 -9.79 14.66 -0.94
N ILE A 109 -8.46 14.63 -0.78
CA ILE A 109 -7.84 14.56 0.56
C ILE A 109 -7.90 15.91 1.25
N TYR A 110 -7.79 17.01 0.53
CA TYR A 110 -7.93 18.36 1.09
C TYR A 110 -9.33 18.57 1.70
N ASP A 111 -10.37 18.04 1.04
CA ASP A 111 -11.74 18.10 1.55
C ASP A 111 -11.95 17.25 2.83
N ILE A 112 -11.14 16.21 3.03
CA ILE A 112 -11.14 15.36 4.24
C ILE A 112 -10.29 15.99 5.36
N LEU A 113 -9.04 16.34 5.04
CA LEU A 113 -8.07 16.91 5.96
C LEU A 113 -7.09 17.84 5.22
N LYS A 114 -7.45 19.13 5.18
CA LYS A 114 -6.71 20.21 4.52
C LYS A 114 -5.20 20.23 4.77
N ASP A 115 -4.79 20.12 6.02
CA ASP A 115 -3.39 20.28 6.44
C ASP A 115 -2.67 18.94 6.66
N SER A 116 -3.10 17.86 5.98
CA SER A 116 -2.46 16.56 6.13
C SER A 116 -1.01 16.56 5.67
N LYS A 117 -0.12 16.01 6.50
CA LYS A 117 1.34 15.89 6.26
C LYS A 117 1.88 14.50 6.53
N TRP A 118 1.06 13.63 7.10
CA TRP A 118 1.45 12.30 7.53
C TRP A 118 0.50 11.29 6.93
N MET A 119 1.05 10.18 6.45
CA MET A 119 0.28 9.09 5.89
C MET A 119 0.74 7.76 6.45
N ARG A 120 -0.19 6.83 6.68
CA ARG A 120 0.11 5.47 7.08
C ARG A 120 -0.85 4.47 6.47
N ALA A 121 -0.44 3.20 6.46
CA ALA A 121 -1.34 2.08 6.23
C ALA A 121 -1.75 1.46 7.58
N LYS A 122 -2.96 0.91 7.63
CA LYS A 122 -3.43 0.11 8.75
C LYS A 122 -4.11 -1.13 8.22
N ALA A 123 -3.60 -2.27 8.62
CA ALA A 123 -4.18 -3.55 8.28
C ALA A 123 -5.10 -4.01 9.41
N THR A 124 -6.37 -4.25 9.09
CA THR A 124 -7.39 -4.72 10.02
C THR A 124 -7.83 -6.11 9.61
N LYS A 125 -7.83 -7.03 10.57
CA LYS A 125 -8.30 -8.39 10.37
C LYS A 125 -9.81 -8.44 10.63
N THR A 126 -10.60 -8.69 9.59
CA THR A 126 -12.05 -8.90 9.71
C THR A 126 -12.31 -10.40 9.73
N GLY A 127 -12.87 -10.93 10.82
CA GLY A 127 -13.08 -12.37 10.99
C GLY A 127 -11.95 -13.08 11.74
N THR A 128 -12.23 -14.28 12.25
CA THR A 128 -11.34 -15.00 13.16
C THR A 128 -10.51 -16.07 12.45
N SER A 129 -10.99 -16.57 11.32
CA SER A 129 -10.39 -17.67 10.55
C SER A 129 -9.30 -17.22 9.58
N VAL A 130 -9.20 -15.92 9.28
CA VAL A 130 -8.29 -15.38 8.26
C VAL A 130 -6.83 -15.68 8.62
N GLY A 131 -6.06 -16.19 7.66
CA GLY A 131 -4.64 -16.43 7.83
C GLY A 131 -3.82 -15.15 7.97
N ASN A 132 -2.53 -15.32 8.20
CA ASN A 132 -1.61 -14.18 8.33
C ASN A 132 -1.41 -13.48 6.99
N LEU A 133 -1.32 -12.16 7.01
CA LEU A 133 -1.16 -11.35 5.81
C LEU A 133 0.29 -10.91 5.62
N THR A 134 0.81 -11.10 4.42
CA THR A 134 2.05 -10.47 3.96
C THR A 134 1.71 -9.51 2.83
N TYR A 135 1.98 -8.22 3.04
CA TYR A 135 1.74 -7.19 2.05
C TYR A 135 2.82 -6.11 2.09
N GLY A 136 3.01 -5.44 0.96
CA GLY A 136 3.75 -4.19 0.85
C GLY A 136 2.80 -3.10 0.35
N ALA A 137 3.01 -1.86 0.79
CA ALA A 137 2.21 -0.71 0.40
C ALA A 137 3.12 0.48 0.10
N PHE A 138 2.92 1.08 -1.07
CA PHE A 138 3.83 2.09 -1.62
C PHE A 138 3.06 3.21 -2.30
N ILE A 139 3.43 4.46 -2.01
CA ILE A 139 2.93 5.63 -2.73
C ILE A 139 3.69 5.73 -4.06
N VAL A 140 2.95 5.93 -5.14
CA VAL A 140 3.45 6.10 -6.51
C VAL A 140 2.73 7.32 -7.09
N TRP A 141 3.48 8.34 -7.49
CA TRP A 141 2.94 9.54 -8.12
C TRP A 141 3.61 9.79 -9.47
#